data_AF-V7ELY4-F1
#
_entry.id   AF-V7ELY4-F1
#
_cell.length_a   1.000
_cell.length_b   1.000
_cell.length_c   1.000
_cell.angle_alpha   90.00
_cell.angle_beta   90.00
_cell.angle_gamma   90.00
#
_symmetry.space_group_name_H-M   'P 1'
#
loop_
_entity.id
_entity.type
_entity.pdbx_description
1 polymer ?
#
loop_
_entity_poly.entity_id
_entity_poly.type
_entity_poly.pdbx_seq_one_letter_code
_entity_poly.pdbx_strand_id
1 'polypeptide(L)' 'MKLIDTLKAAAANHALYKRTRDEIASMPRDVALDLGIFPEDAHRIAWAAVYGK' A
#
# COMPACT_ATOMS: atom_id res chain seq x y z
N MET A 1 -6.18 -17.93 -18.06
CA MET A 1 -5.05 -17.21 -17.43
C MET A 1 -3.98 -18.24 -17.09
N LYS A 2 -2.71 -18.04 -17.43
CA LYS A 2 -1.64 -19.00 -17.09
C LYS A 2 -1.20 -18.76 -15.65
N LEU A 3 -0.90 -19.82 -14.90
CA LEU A 3 -0.46 -19.75 -13.50
C LEU A 3 0.70 -18.77 -13.29
N ILE A 4 1.68 -18.78 -14.20
CA ILE A 4 2.85 -17.90 -14.15
C ILE A 4 2.44 -16.42 -14.22
N ASP A 5 1.47 -16.08 -15.06
CA ASP A 5 1.01 -14.70 -15.22
C ASP A 5 0.27 -14.21 -13.96
N THR A 6 -0.53 -15.10 -13.35
CA THR A 6 -1.19 -14.82 -12.05
C THR A 6 -0.17 -14.58 -10.94
N LEU A 7 0.88 -15.41 -10.86
CA LEU A 7 1.95 -15.25 -9.87
C LEU A 7 2.73 -13.95 -10.06
N LYS A 8 3.03 -13.57 -11.32
CA LYS A 8 3.67 -12.29 -11.63
C LYS A 8 2.82 -11.10 -11.19
N ALA A 9 1.52 -11.13 -11.48
CA ALA A 9 0.60 -10.07 -11.06
C ALA A 9 0.50 -9.97 -9.52
N ALA A 10 0.41 -11.11 -8.82
CA ALA A 10 0.37 -11.13 -7.36
C ALA A 10 1.66 -10.56 -6.74
N ALA A 11 2.83 -10.92 -7.28
CA ALA A 11 4.11 -10.39 -6.82
C ALA A 11 4.23 -8.87 -7.05
N ALA A 12 3.79 -8.38 -8.22
CA ALA A 12 3.77 -6.95 -8.53
C ALA A 12 2.85 -6.17 -7.57
N ASN A 13 1.64 -6.68 -7.32
CA ASN A 13 0.72 -6.07 -6.36
C ASN A 13 1.29 -6.07 -4.95
N HIS A 14 1.93 -7.16 -4.51
CA HIS A 14 2.54 -7.21 -3.19
C HIS A 14 3.70 -6.23 -3.03
N ALA A 15 4.53 -6.07 -4.07
CA ALA A 15 5.60 -5.09 -4.08
C ALA A 15 5.06 -3.65 -3.98
N LEU A 16 3.99 -3.36 -4.73
CA LEU A 16 3.31 -2.06 -4.66
C LEU A 16 2.71 -1.82 -3.28
N TYR A 17 1.98 -2.79 -2.72
CA TYR A 17 1.41 -2.71 -1.37
C TYR A 17 2.47 -2.40 -0.32
N LYS A 18 3.58 -3.13 -0.33
CA LYS A 18 4.67 -2.94 0.63
C LYS A 18 5.25 -1.53 0.52
N ARG A 19 5.52 -1.08 -0.71
CA ARG A 19 6.03 0.28 -0.98
C ARG A 19 5.07 1.35 -0.47
N THR A 20 3.80 1.28 -0.84
CA THR A 20 2.78 2.25 -0.42
C THR A 20 2.62 2.28 1.10
N ARG A 21 2.61 1.12 1.75
CA ARG A 21 2.55 1.02 3.21
C ARG A 21 3.76 1.70 3.85
N ASP A 22 4.96 1.42 3.35
CA ASP A 22 6.20 1.95 3.93
C ASP A 22 6.29 3.48 3.73
N GLU A 23 5.85 3.99 2.58
CA GLU A 23 5.76 5.43 2.31
C GLU A 23 4.78 6.13 3.27
N ILE A 24 3.59 5.54 3.53
CA ILE A 24 2.63 6.11 4.49
C ILE A 24 3.14 6.01 5.93
N ALA A 25 3.72 4.86 6.31
CA ALA A 25 4.18 4.61 7.66
C ALA A 25 5.41 5.48 8.04
N SER A 26 6.24 5.85 7.06
CA SER A 26 7.40 6.72 7.25
C SER A 26 7.10 8.20 7.04
N MET A 27 5.85 8.55 6.71
CA MET A 27 5.45 9.93 6.47
C MET A 27 5.66 10.79 7.73
N PRO A 28 6.29 11.98 7.61
CA PRO A 28 6.36 12.93 8.71
C PRO A 28 4.97 13.25 9.26
N ARG A 29 4.87 13.30 10.60
CA ARG A 29 3.58 13.38 11.30
C ARG A 29 2.79 14.65 10.94
N ASP A 30 3.48 15.77 10.76
CA ASP A 30 2.92 17.04 10.29
C ASP A 30 2.28 16.88 8.91
N VAL A 31 3.01 16.32 7.94
CA VAL A 31 2.50 16.07 6.59
C VAL A 31 1.32 15.11 6.60
N ALA A 32 1.39 14.05 7.41
CA ALA A 32 0.31 13.07 7.52
C ALA A 32 -0.98 13.73 8.05
N LEU A 33 -0.87 14.59 9.07
CA LEU A 33 -2.00 15.31 9.63
C LEU A 33 -2.61 16.30 8.63
N ASP A 34 -1.79 17.02 7.87
CA ASP A 34 -2.27 17.94 6.81
C ASP A 34 -3.07 17.22 5.73
N LEU A 35 -2.71 15.97 5.42
CA LEU A 35 -3.39 15.12 4.45
C LEU A 35 -4.58 14.33 5.04
N GLY A 36 -4.82 14.44 6.36
CA GLY A 36 -5.83 13.61 7.05
C GLY A 36 -5.49 12.13 7.06
N ILE A 37 -4.21 11.78 6.96
CA ILE A 37 -3.69 10.40 6.95
C ILE A 37 -3.13 10.07 8.33
N PHE A 38 -3.47 8.89 8.84
CA PHE A 38 -2.89 8.34 10.06
C PHE A 38 -1.87 7.25 9.68
N PRO A 39 -0.55 7.45 9.91
CA PRO A 39 0.47 6.45 9.60
C PRO A 39 0.23 5.10 10.27
N GLU A 40 -0.44 5.07 11.42
CA GLU A 40 -0.88 3.86 12.13
C GLU A 40 -1.80 2.97 11.26
N ASP A 41 -2.51 3.60 10.32
CA ASP A 41 -3.42 2.96 9.38
C ASP A 41 -2.79 2.67 8.01
N ALA A 42 -1.48 2.86 7.86
CA ALA A 42 -0.75 2.63 6.62
C ALA A 42 -1.08 1.28 5.97
N HIS A 43 -1.22 0.22 6.77
CA HIS A 43 -1.57 -1.11 6.25
C HIS A 43 -2.98 -1.15 5.64
N ARG A 44 -3.97 -0.51 6.26
CA ARG A 44 -5.37 -0.48 5.78
C ARG A 44 -5.46 0.35 4.50
N ILE A 45 -4.84 1.52 4.52
CA ILE A 45 -4.83 2.45 3.38
C ILE A 45 -4.12 1.83 2.18
N ALA A 46 -2.93 1.27 2.37
CA ALA A 46 -2.20 0.61 1.30
C ALA A 46 -2.94 -0.62 0.76
N TRP A 47 -3.61 -1.38 1.63
CA TRP A 47 -4.40 -2.54 1.19
C TRP A 47 -5.58 -2.11 0.32
N ALA A 48 -6.36 -1.11 0.76
CA ALA A 48 -7.49 -0.57 0.01
C ALA A 48 -7.04 0.00 -1.35
N ALA A 49 -5.92 0.72 -1.38
CA ALA A 49 -5.39 1.32 -2.61
C ALA A 49 -4.92 0.29 -3.64
N VAL A 50 -4.30 -0.82 -3.21
CA VAL A 50 -3.73 -1.82 -4.13
C VAL A 50 -4.71 -2.92 -4.50
N TYR A 51 -5.54 -3.35 -3.55
CA TYR A 51 -6.46 -4.48 -3.74
C TYR A 51 -7.93 -4.06 -3.89
N GLY A 52 -8.25 -2.76 -3.77
CA GLY A 52 -9.57 -2.21 -4.06
C GLY A 52 -10.67 -2.61 -3.05
N LYS A 53 -10.33 -2.68 -1.75
CA LYS A 53 -11.27 -3.09 -0.69
C LYS A 53 -11.90 -1.91 0.03
#